data_AF-S6H4J9-F1
#
_entry.id   AF-S6H4J9-F1
#
_cell.length_a   1.000
_cell.length_b   1.000
_cell.length_c   1.000
_cell.angle_alpha   90.00
_cell.angle_beta   90.00
_cell.angle_gamma   90.00
#
_symmetry.space_group_name_H-M   'P 1'
#
loop_
_entity.id
_entity.type
_entity.pdbx_description
1 polymer ?
#
loop_
_entity_poly.entity_id
_entity_poly.type
_entity_poly.pdbx_seq_one_letter_code
_entity_poly.pdbx_strand_id
1 'polypeptide(L)'
;MYQFKKTLNMSCLKIVSEGSGDLLNDLNTATAEMMSFTIGDVGSSEWQIARSRQEHAFEKWHRYINRKPTVKFTEPRLAESRLA
;
A
#
# COMPACT_ATOMS: atom_id res chain seq x y z
N MET A 1 5.82 37.32 20.30
CA MET A 1 4.49 36.85 19.82
C MET A 1 4.70 36.21 18.46
N TYR A 2 5.00 34.90 18.41
CA TYR A 2 5.34 34.20 17.17
C TYR A 2 4.06 33.61 16.54
N GLN A 3 3.66 34.14 15.38
CA GLN A 3 2.53 33.66 14.60
C GLN A 3 3.01 32.55 13.65
N PHE A 4 2.93 31.29 14.09
CA PHE A 4 3.14 30.14 13.22
C PHE A 4 1.86 29.92 12.39
N LYS A 5 1.76 30.57 11.23
CA LYS A 5 0.79 30.17 10.20
C LYS A 5 1.24 28.84 9.58
N LYS A 6 0.83 27.73 10.20
CA LYS A 6 0.77 26.45 9.49
C LYS A 6 -0.42 26.51 8.54
N THR A 7 -0.16 26.84 7.29
CA THR A 7 -1.05 26.46 6.20
C THR A 7 -1.13 24.93 6.20
N LEU A 8 -2.20 24.40 6.78
CA LEU A 8 -2.60 23.01 6.58
C LEU A 8 -2.88 22.86 5.09
N ASN A 9 -1.91 22.27 4.37
CA ASN A 9 -2.09 21.88 2.99
C ASN A 9 -3.20 20.80 2.95
N MET A 10 -4.42 21.25 2.67
CA MET A 10 -5.65 20.48 2.50
C MET A 10 -5.58 19.42 1.39
N SER A 11 -4.43 19.24 0.73
CA SER A 11 -4.21 18.16 -0.24
C SER A 11 -4.01 16.78 0.40
N CYS A 12 -3.76 16.71 1.72
CA CYS A 12 -3.57 15.44 2.43
C CYS A 12 -4.89 14.73 2.82
N LEU A 13 -6.02 15.43 2.77
CA LEU A 13 -7.30 14.94 3.32
C LEU A 13 -8.22 14.23 2.33
N LYS A 14 -7.77 13.96 1.09
CA LYS A 14 -8.42 13.02 0.18
C LYS A 14 -7.70 11.68 0.11
N ILE A 15 -7.05 11.27 1.20
CA ILE A 15 -7.02 9.83 1.48
C ILE A 15 -8.44 9.54 1.94
N VAL A 16 -9.33 9.29 0.97
CA VAL A 16 -10.48 8.41 1.23
C VAL A 16 -9.89 7.29 2.06
N SER A 17 -10.47 7.02 3.23
CA SER A 17 -10.06 5.92 4.10
C SER A 17 -10.30 4.60 3.36
N GLU A 18 -9.57 4.36 2.27
CA GLU A 18 -9.49 3.11 1.56
C GLU A 18 -8.97 2.12 2.60
N GLY A 19 -9.85 1.19 2.98
CA GLY A 19 -9.47 0.14 3.91
C GLY A 19 -8.34 -0.69 3.31
N SER A 20 -7.66 -1.50 4.13
CA SER A 20 -6.69 -2.47 3.59
C SER A 20 -7.31 -3.37 2.54
N GLY A 21 -8.61 -3.68 2.68
CA GLY A 21 -9.35 -4.50 1.71
C GLY A 21 -9.46 -3.82 0.35
N ASP A 22 -9.83 -2.54 0.34
CA ASP A 22 -10.01 -1.77 -0.90
C ASP A 22 -8.68 -1.62 -1.64
N LEU A 23 -7.61 -1.26 -0.93
CA LEU A 23 -6.28 -1.12 -1.51
C LEU A 23 -5.74 -2.43 -2.08
N LEU A 24 -5.97 -3.55 -1.37
CA LEU A 24 -5.55 -4.87 -1.84
C LEU A 24 -6.40 -5.31 -3.05
N ASN A 25 -7.70 -5.03 -3.04
CA ASN A 25 -8.59 -5.33 -4.14
C ASN A 25 -8.22 -4.54 -5.41
N ASP A 26 -7.91 -3.26 -5.27
CA ASP A 26 -7.43 -2.40 -6.37
C ASP A 26 -6.13 -2.93 -6.96
N LEU A 27 -5.16 -3.32 -6.11
CA LEU A 27 -3.92 -3.93 -6.56
C LEU A 27 -4.15 -5.26 -7.30
N ASN A 28 -5.01 -6.13 -6.76
CA ASN A 28 -5.34 -7.40 -7.40
C ASN A 28 -6.01 -7.19 -8.77
N THR A 29 -6.94 -6.24 -8.85
CA THR A 29 -7.66 -5.90 -10.08
C THR A 29 -6.71 -5.38 -11.15
N ALA A 30 -5.86 -4.40 -10.81
CA ALA A 30 -4.88 -3.84 -11.74
C ALA A 30 -3.83 -4.88 -12.18
N THR A 31 -3.45 -5.79 -11.29
CA THR A 31 -2.54 -6.89 -11.62
C THR A 31 -3.20 -7.88 -12.57
N ALA A 32 -4.46 -8.25 -12.33
CA ALA A 32 -5.20 -9.13 -13.22
C ALA A 32 -5.40 -8.51 -14.62
N GLU A 33 -5.69 -7.22 -14.69
CA GLU A 33 -5.77 -6.46 -15.94
C GLU A 33 -4.45 -6.55 -16.71
N MET A 34 -3.32 -6.22 -16.06
CA MET A 34 -1.99 -6.29 -16.68
C MET A 34 -1.61 -7.72 -17.13
N MET A 35 -2.01 -8.75 -16.36
CA MET A 35 -1.74 -10.16 -16.69
C MET A 35 -2.68 -10.72 -17.76
N SER A 36 -3.78 -10.04 -18.09
CA SER A 36 -4.69 -10.46 -19.17
C SER A 36 -4.10 -10.22 -20.56
N PHE A 37 -3.06 -9.39 -20.67
CA PHE A 37 -2.33 -9.16 -21.91
C PHE A 37 -1.48 -10.36 -22.28
N THR A 38 -1.46 -10.71 -23.58
CA THR A 38 -0.58 -11.77 -24.06
C THR A 38 0.86 -11.25 -24.14
N ILE A 39 1.82 -12.17 -24.21
CA ILE A 39 3.25 -11.80 -24.37
C ILE A 39 3.46 -10.93 -25.62
N GLY A 40 2.67 -11.13 -26.68
CA GLY A 40 2.74 -10.34 -27.90
C GLY A 40 2.31 -8.88 -27.73
N ASP A 41 1.50 -8.59 -26.71
CA ASP A 41 1.02 -7.24 -26.43
C ASP A 41 1.94 -6.47 -25.47
N VAL A 42 2.96 -7.13 -24.92
CA VAL A 42 3.92 -6.49 -24.00
C VAL A 42 4.66 -5.38 -24.73
N GLY A 43 4.60 -4.17 -24.16
CA GLY A 43 5.17 -2.96 -24.75
C GLY A 43 4.22 -2.17 -25.64
N SER A 44 3.01 -2.68 -25.91
CA SER A 44 1.92 -1.89 -26.52
C SER A 44 1.51 -0.71 -25.61
N SER A 45 0.78 0.25 -26.19
CA SER A 45 0.29 1.40 -25.42
C SER A 45 -0.68 0.97 -24.33
N GLU A 46 -1.55 0.01 -24.65
CA GLU A 46 -2.55 -0.56 -23.76
C GLU A 46 -1.89 -1.29 -22.60
N TRP A 47 -0.85 -2.08 -22.90
CA TRP A 47 -0.06 -2.75 -21.87
C TRP A 47 0.66 -1.75 -20.97
N GLN A 48 1.23 -0.67 -21.53
CA GLN A 48 1.87 0.38 -20.74
C GLN A 48 0.88 1.09 -19.81
N ILE A 49 -0.34 1.37 -20.28
CA ILE A 49 -1.40 1.96 -19.46
C ILE A 49 -1.79 1.01 -18.32
N ALA A 50 -2.02 -0.28 -18.61
CA ALA A 50 -2.34 -1.28 -17.60
C ALA A 50 -1.21 -1.44 -16.57
N ARG A 51 0.04 -1.43 -17.03
CA ARG A 51 1.23 -1.43 -16.16
C ARG A 51 1.26 -0.20 -15.25
N SER A 52 1.05 1.01 -15.78
CA SER A 52 1.03 2.21 -14.95
C SER A 52 -0.08 2.19 -13.88
N ARG A 53 -1.24 1.61 -14.20
CA ARG A 53 -2.31 1.39 -13.20
C ARG A 53 -1.87 0.44 -12.09
N GLN A 54 -1.22 -0.67 -12.46
CA GLN A 54 -0.70 -1.65 -11.52
C GLN A 54 0.39 -1.06 -10.61
N GLU A 55 1.35 -0.32 -11.18
CA GLU A 55 2.40 0.38 -10.44
C GLU A 55 1.80 1.37 -9.44
N HIS A 56 0.81 2.15 -9.86
CA HIS A 56 0.14 3.11 -8.98
C HIS A 56 -0.63 2.44 -7.82
N ALA A 57 -1.33 1.33 -8.09
CA ALA A 57 -2.03 0.56 -7.07
C ALA A 57 -1.03 -0.05 -6.06
N PHE A 58 0.10 -0.56 -6.54
CA PHE A 58 1.17 -1.08 -5.70
C PHE A 58 1.75 0.00 -4.78
N GLU A 59 2.01 1.21 -5.28
CA GLU A 59 2.51 2.32 -4.46
C GLU A 59 1.55 2.72 -3.35
N LYS A 60 0.23 2.70 -3.61
CA LYS A 60 -0.77 2.98 -2.57
C LYS A 60 -0.77 1.89 -1.49
N TRP A 61 -0.80 0.62 -1.89
CA TRP A 61 -0.71 -0.52 -0.97
C TRP A 61 0.59 -0.49 -0.14
N HIS A 62 1.73 -0.28 -0.79
CA HIS A 62 3.04 -0.22 -0.16
C HIS A 62 3.11 0.93 0.87
N ARG A 63 2.56 2.11 0.55
CA ARG A 63 2.46 3.21 1.52
C ARG A 63 1.57 2.86 2.70
N TYR A 64 0.47 2.14 2.48
CA TYR A 64 -0.44 1.74 3.53
C TYR A 64 0.20 0.76 4.52
N ILE A 65 0.87 -0.29 4.04
CA ILE A 65 1.52 -1.29 4.91
C ILE A 65 2.66 -0.69 5.72
N ASN A 66 3.40 0.27 5.15
CA ASN A 66 4.52 0.93 5.85
C ASN A 66 4.08 2.04 6.81
N ARG A 67 2.85 2.55 6.68
CA ARG A 67 2.26 3.50 7.64
C ARG A 67 1.70 2.83 8.87
N LYS A 68 1.43 1.52 8.83
CA LYS A 68 1.02 0.78 10.02
C LYS A 68 2.23 0.57 10.92
N PRO A 69 2.20 0.99 12.20
CA PRO A 69 3.25 0.61 13.13
C PRO A 69 3.29 -0.92 13.14
N THR A 70 4.45 -1.48 12.86
CA THR A 70 4.66 -2.92 12.95
C THR A 70 4.28 -3.32 14.37
N VAL A 71 3.23 -4.14 14.49
CA VAL A 71 2.97 -4.83 15.75
C VAL A 71 4.19 -5.72 15.93
N LYS A 72 5.09 -5.31 16.82
CA LYS A 72 6.18 -6.16 17.26
C LYS A 72 5.50 -7.35 17.91
N PHE A 73 5.52 -8.49 17.21
CA PHE A 73 5.13 -9.74 17.81
C PHE A 73 6.19 -10.03 18.86
N THR A 74 5.92 -9.62 20.10
CA THR A 74 6.73 -10.05 21.23
C THR A 74 6.46 -11.54 21.33
N GLU A 75 7.36 -12.33 20.76
CA GLU A 75 7.39 -13.78 20.95
C GLU A 75 7.23 -14.00 22.47
N PRO A 76 6.21 -14.75 22.94
CA PRO A 76 6.11 -15.04 24.35
C PRO A 76 7.36 -15.83 24.69
N ARG A 77 8.33 -15.17 25.34
CA ARG A 77 9.51 -15.85 25.86
C ARG A 77 8.95 -17.00 26.68
N LEU A 78 9.18 -18.23 26.23
CA LEU A 78 8.99 -19.41 27.04
C LEU A 78 9.71 -19.10 28.33
N ALA A 79 8.94 -18.84 29.38
CA ALA A 79 9.48 -18.64 30.71
C ALA A 79 10.15 -19.98 31.02
N GLU A 80 11.46 -20.03 30.81
CA GLU A 80 12.30 -21.13 31.23
C GLU A 80 11.98 -21.32 32.70
N SER A 81 11.19 -22.36 32.93
CA SER A 81 10.69 -22.70 34.23
C SER A 81 11.93 -23.09 34.99
N ARG A 82 12.38 -22.17 35.86
CA ARG A 82 13.36 -22.45 36.90
C ARG A 82 12.82 -23.65 37.67
N LEU A 83 13.32 -24.83 37.35
CA LEU A 83 13.23 -25.96 38.24
C LEU A 83 14.41 -25.84 39.21
N ALA A 84 14.00 -25.74 40.47
CA ALA A 84 14.80 -25.72 41.67
C ALA A 84 15.63 -27.00 41.85
#